data_AF-A0A1Q9C4H6-F1
#
_entry.id   AF-A0A1Q9C4H6-F1
#
_cell.length_a   1.000
_cell.length_b   1.000
_cell.length_c   1.000
_cell.angle_alpha   90.00
_cell.angle_beta   90.00
_cell.angle_gamma   90.00
#
_symmetry.space_group_name_H-M   'P 1'
#
loop_
_entity.id
_entity.type
_entity.pdbx_description
1 polymer ?
#
loop_
_entity_poly.entity_id
_entity_poly.type
_entity_poly.pdbx_seq_one_letter_code
_entity_poly.pdbx_strand_id
1 'polypeptide(L)'
;MGSRDPTIFVSIPSYRDPECQYTIRDLFSKASKPERVFIGVCWQADPEEDAACFLLEPPSHLASNVRVLPLHHRDARGPCYARARIQQELYQDEEYYLQLDSHYRMIPNWDEERIVP
;
A
#
# COMPACT_ATOMS: atom_id res chain seq x y z
N MET A 1 -8.44 -28.61 10.93
CA MET A 1 -8.47 -27.18 11.28
C MET A 1 -8.18 -26.42 10.00
N GLY A 2 -9.16 -25.67 9.48
CA GLY A 2 -8.94 -24.91 8.24
C GLY A 2 -7.85 -23.88 8.50
N SER A 3 -6.76 -23.92 7.72
CA SER A 3 -5.72 -22.90 7.79
C SER A 3 -6.37 -21.56 7.51
N ARG A 4 -6.23 -20.59 8.42
CA ARG A 4 -6.59 -19.20 8.12
C ARG A 4 -5.59 -18.72 7.08
N ASP A 5 -6.06 -18.08 6.01
CA ASP A 5 -5.16 -17.50 5.03
C ASP A 5 -4.37 -16.35 5.69
N PRO A 6 -3.04 -16.31 5.52
CA PRO A 6 -2.20 -15.30 6.16
C PRO A 6 -2.45 -13.91 5.56
N THR A 7 -2.52 -12.89 6.41
CA THR A 7 -2.71 -11.49 5.98
C THR A 7 -1.39 -10.88 5.52
N ILE A 8 -1.47 -9.94 4.58
CA ILE A 8 -0.30 -9.27 4.00
C ILE A 8 -0.47 -7.77 4.17
N PHE A 9 0.48 -7.10 4.80
CA PHE A 9 0.56 -5.65 4.85
C PHE A 9 1.60 -5.14 3.85
N VAL A 10 1.16 -4.28 2.94
CA VAL A 10 2.00 -3.67 1.90
C VAL A 10 2.29 -2.22 2.27
N SER A 11 3.57 -1.91 2.52
CA SER A 11 4.06 -0.58 2.87
C SER A 11 4.56 0.17 1.63
N ILE A 12 3.89 1.29 1.33
CA ILE A 12 4.15 2.11 0.14
C ILE A 12 4.45 3.56 0.56
N PRO A 13 5.72 4.00 0.57
CA PRO A 13 6.03 5.41 0.62
C PRO A 13 5.79 6.02 -0.76
N SER A 14 5.07 7.14 -0.82
CA SER A 14 4.81 7.89 -2.06
C SER A 14 5.22 9.34 -1.87
N TYR A 15 5.98 9.89 -2.82
CA TYR A 15 6.38 11.31 -2.79
C TYR A 15 5.94 11.96 -4.09
N ARG A 16 4.85 12.74 -4.02
CA ARG A 16 4.22 13.43 -5.18
C ARG A 16 4.11 12.55 -6.43
N ASP A 17 3.80 11.27 -6.26
CA ASP A 17 3.81 10.29 -7.36
C ASP A 17 2.37 9.95 -7.81
N PRO A 18 1.93 10.40 -9.00
CA PRO A 18 0.60 10.09 -9.51
C PRO A 18 0.41 8.61 -9.87
N GLU A 19 1.48 7.81 -9.95
CA GLU A 19 1.40 6.39 -10.25
C GLU A 19 0.95 5.52 -9.08
N CYS A 20 1.05 6.04 -7.85
CA CYS A 20 0.77 5.30 -6.63
C CYS A 20 -0.68 4.82 -6.51
N GLN A 21 -1.64 5.62 -6.94
CA GLN A 21 -3.05 5.21 -6.99
C GLN A 21 -3.28 4.00 -7.92
N TYR A 22 -2.52 3.92 -9.02
CA TYR A 22 -2.61 2.80 -9.95
C TYR A 22 -1.91 1.56 -9.38
N THR A 23 -0.82 1.74 -8.64
CA THR A 23 -0.15 0.64 -7.92
C THR A 23 -1.09 0.04 -6.87
N ILE A 24 -1.77 0.87 -6.07
CA ILE A 24 -2.78 0.43 -5.09
C ILE A 24 -3.90 -0.36 -5.77
N ARG A 25 -4.44 0.17 -6.88
CA ARG A 25 -5.48 -0.53 -7.64
C ARG A 25 -4.99 -1.86 -8.20
N ASP A 26 -3.76 -1.91 -8.71
CA ASP A 26 -3.18 -3.09 -9.34
C ASP A 26 -2.84 -4.19 -8.31
N LEU A 27 -2.47 -3.81 -7.08
CA LEU A 27 -2.30 -4.73 -5.95
C LEU A 27 -3.59 -5.49 -5.66
N PHE A 28 -4.73 -4.80 -5.59
CA PHE A 28 -6.01 -5.45 -5.35
C PHE A 28 -6.52 -6.22 -6.57
N SER A 29 -6.42 -5.66 -7.78
CA SER A 29 -7.01 -6.28 -8.97
C SER A 29 -6.32 -7.57 -9.40
N LYS A 30 -5.06 -7.77 -9.00
CA LYS A 30 -4.25 -8.94 -9.34
C LYS A 30 -3.97 -9.86 -8.15
N ALA A 31 -4.51 -9.55 -6.97
CA ALA A 31 -4.49 -10.50 -5.86
C ALA A 31 -5.54 -11.60 -6.10
N SER A 32 -5.18 -12.84 -5.78
CA SER A 32 -6.07 -14.00 -5.75
C SER A 32 -7.07 -13.88 -4.59
N LYS A 33 -6.64 -13.34 -3.45
CA LYS A 33 -7.47 -13.08 -2.26
C LYS A 33 -7.30 -11.64 -1.76
N PRO A 34 -7.84 -10.62 -2.46
CA PRO A 34 -7.61 -9.21 -2.13
C PRO A 34 -8.05 -8.81 -0.71
N GLU A 35 -9.01 -9.52 -0.11
CA GLU A 35 -9.54 -9.28 1.22
C GLU A 35 -8.52 -9.46 2.36
N ARG A 36 -7.44 -10.21 2.13
CA ARG A 36 -6.35 -10.39 3.12
C ARG A 36 -5.19 -9.42 2.93
N VAL A 37 -5.24 -8.59 1.88
CA VAL A 37 -4.23 -7.58 1.57
C VAL A 37 -4.63 -6.27 2.23
N PHE A 38 -3.73 -5.73 3.04
CA PHE A 38 -3.82 -4.42 3.66
C PHE A 38 -2.71 -3.54 3.10
N ILE A 39 -2.99 -2.27 2.83
CA ILE A 39 -2.05 -1.33 2.25
C ILE A 39 -1.88 -0.16 3.21
N GLY A 40 -0.66 0.08 3.66
CA GLY A 40 -0.26 1.30 4.34
C GLY A 40 0.47 2.22 3.38
N VAL A 41 -0.14 3.35 3.04
CA VAL A 41 0.46 4.34 2.14
C VAL A 41 0.78 5.63 2.89
N CYS A 42 2.02 6.10 2.76
CA CYS A 42 2.40 7.44 3.18
C CYS A 42 2.40 8.37 1.97
N TRP A 43 1.40 9.24 1.89
CA TRP A 43 1.27 10.22 0.82
C TRP A 43 2.00 11.50 1.20
N GLN A 44 3.23 11.65 0.70
CA GLN A 44 4.04 12.85 0.88
C GLN A 44 3.74 13.83 -0.27
N ALA A 45 2.63 14.55 -0.15
CA ALA A 45 2.04 15.36 -1.23
C ALA A 45 1.33 16.59 -0.67
N ASP A 46 1.07 17.56 -1.55
CA ASP A 46 0.13 18.65 -1.32
C ASP A 46 -1.17 18.37 -2.10
N PRO A 47 -2.33 18.17 -1.46
CA PRO A 47 -3.58 17.89 -2.16
C PRO A 47 -4.02 18.96 -3.16
N GLU A 48 -3.62 20.22 -2.98
CA GLU A 48 -3.96 21.32 -3.89
C GLU A 48 -3.06 21.32 -5.13
N GLU A 49 -1.75 21.15 -4.94
CA GLU A 49 -0.79 21.12 -6.05
C GLU A 49 -0.73 19.77 -6.77
N ASP A 50 -0.97 18.67 -6.05
CA ASP A 50 -0.76 17.29 -6.49
C ASP A 50 -2.07 16.53 -6.69
N ALA A 51 -3.15 17.22 -7.07
CA ALA A 51 -4.48 16.62 -7.30
C ALA A 51 -4.44 15.40 -8.25
N ALA A 52 -3.47 15.34 -9.16
CA ALA A 52 -3.24 14.18 -10.03
C ALA A 52 -2.93 12.87 -9.28
N CYS A 53 -2.50 12.92 -8.02
CA CYS A 53 -2.23 11.74 -7.18
C CYS A 53 -3.50 11.07 -6.62
N PHE A 54 -4.64 11.77 -6.66
CA PHE A 54 -5.86 11.39 -5.94
C PHE A 54 -7.08 11.29 -6.87
N LEU A 55 -6.87 10.76 -8.08
CA LEU A 55 -7.93 10.64 -9.11
C LEU A 55 -8.72 9.34 -8.98
N LEU A 56 -8.14 8.31 -8.34
CA LEU A 56 -8.73 6.99 -8.19
C LEU A 56 -8.90 6.62 -6.73
N GLU A 57 -10.10 6.12 -6.43
CA GLU A 57 -10.41 5.48 -5.17
C GLU A 57 -10.17 3.97 -5.25
N PRO A 58 -9.78 3.32 -4.14
CA PRO A 58 -9.76 1.87 -4.06
C PRO A 58 -11.17 1.28 -4.23
N PRO A 59 -11.30 -0.02 -4.58
CA PRO A 59 -12.60 -0.68 -4.63
C PRO A 59 -13.35 -0.50 -3.31
N SER A 60 -14.62 -0.10 -3.36
CA SER A 60 -15.39 0.32 -2.17
C SER A 60 -15.43 -0.72 -1.05
N HIS A 61 -15.51 -2.01 -1.41
CA HIS A 61 -15.50 -3.14 -0.46
C HIS A 61 -14.12 -3.43 0.16
N LEU A 62 -13.05 -2.81 -0.36
CA LEU A 62 -11.67 -2.92 0.13
C LEU A 62 -11.13 -1.58 0.64
N ALA A 63 -11.95 -0.52 0.67
CA ALA A 63 -11.51 0.80 1.13
C ALA A 63 -11.00 0.76 2.59
N SER A 64 -11.59 -0.08 3.44
CA SER A 64 -11.12 -0.31 4.82
C SER A 64 -9.73 -0.95 4.91
N ASN A 65 -9.26 -1.57 3.83
CA ASN A 65 -7.94 -2.20 3.77
C ASN A 65 -6.85 -1.23 3.33
N VAL A 66 -7.19 0.02 2.98
CA VAL A 66 -6.23 1.08 2.66
C VAL A 66 -6.14 2.04 3.84
N ARG A 67 -4.96 2.07 4.48
CA ARG A 67 -4.63 2.94 5.59
C ARG A 67 -3.71 4.04 5.08
N VAL A 68 -4.06 5.29 5.35
CA VAL A 68 -3.39 6.45 4.77
C VAL A 68 -2.72 7.27 5.86
N LEU A 69 -1.43 7.57 5.66
CA LEU A 69 -0.70 8.59 6.39
C LEU A 69 -0.43 9.77 5.45
N PRO A 70 -1.17 10.89 5.56
CA PRO A 70 -0.87 12.09 4.80
C PRO A 70 0.34 12.80 5.43
N LEU A 71 1.25 13.29 4.58
CA LEU A 71 2.37 14.12 4.98
C LEU A 71 2.54 15.23 3.94
N HIS A 72 2.68 16.48 4.37
CA HIS A 72 2.98 17.54 3.43
C HIS A 72 4.36 17.29 2.80
N HIS A 73 4.50 17.48 1.48
CA HIS A 73 5.73 17.11 0.78
C HIS A 73 6.99 17.83 1.34
N ARG A 74 6.84 19.02 1.91
CA ARG A 74 7.94 19.78 2.57
C ARG A 74 8.43 19.15 3.87
N ASP A 75 7.64 18.30 4.51
CA ASP A 75 8.01 17.60 5.74
C ASP A 75 8.63 16.23 5.47
N ALA A 76 8.72 15.83 4.19
CA ALA A 76 9.35 14.59 3.78
C ALA A 76 10.83 14.54 4.18
N ARG A 77 11.27 13.38 4.69
CA ARG A 77 12.68 13.14 5.11
C ARG A 77 13.29 11.93 4.41
N GLY A 78 12.78 11.63 3.21
CA GLY A 78 13.21 10.49 2.40
C GLY A 78 12.45 9.19 2.71
N PRO A 79 12.72 8.13 1.91
CA PRO A 79 11.93 6.90 1.91
C PRO A 79 12.04 6.11 3.22
N CYS A 80 13.21 6.07 3.87
CA CYS A 80 13.38 5.36 5.15
C CYS A 80 12.49 5.95 6.24
N TYR A 81 12.39 7.27 6.30
CA TYR A 81 11.51 7.96 7.24
C TYR A 81 10.04 7.60 6.97
N ALA A 82 9.59 7.69 5.71
CA ALA A 82 8.23 7.34 5.34
C ALA A 82 7.90 5.86 5.66
N ARG A 83 8.80 4.92 5.37
CA ARG A 83 8.64 3.50 5.71
C ARG A 83 8.53 3.28 7.22
N ALA A 84 9.36 3.95 8.02
CA ALA A 84 9.29 3.86 9.48
C ALA A 84 7.97 4.39 10.03
N ARG A 85 7.46 5.51 9.49
CA ARG A 85 6.16 6.08 9.87
C ARG A 85 5.00 5.14 9.53
N ILE A 86 4.99 4.57 8.33
CA ILE A 86 4.00 3.56 7.93
C ILE A 86 4.01 2.39 8.92
N GLN A 87 5.20 1.84 9.24
CA GLN A 87 5.32 0.72 10.15
C GLN A 87 4.85 1.05 11.57
N GLN A 88 5.10 2.25 12.07
CA GLN A 88 4.74 2.65 13.43
C GLN A 88 3.25 2.97 13.59
N GLU A 89 2.61 3.50 12.54
CA GLU A 89 1.27 4.09 12.64
C GLU A 89 0.18 3.27 11.96
N LEU A 90 0.53 2.53 10.90
CA LEU A 90 -0.46 1.88 10.03
C LEU A 90 -0.41 0.35 10.08
N TYR A 91 0.72 -0.25 10.45
CA TYR A 91 0.85 -1.70 10.59
C TYR A 91 0.06 -2.20 11.81
N GLN A 92 -0.64 -3.34 11.68
CA GLN A 92 -1.51 -3.90 12.73
C GLN A 92 -1.26 -5.41 12.91
N ASP A 93 0.01 -5.81 12.96
CA ASP A 93 0.43 -7.19 13.16
C ASP A 93 -0.06 -8.16 12.07
N GLU A 94 -0.22 -7.70 10.82
CA GLU A 94 -0.41 -8.61 9.70
C GLU A 94 0.75 -9.59 9.57
N GLU A 95 0.44 -10.81 9.14
CA GLU A 95 1.38 -11.94 9.20
C GLU A 95 2.61 -11.75 8.31
N TYR A 96 2.43 -11.14 7.14
CA TYR A 96 3.51 -10.75 6.24
C TYR A 96 3.61 -9.24 6.08
N TYR A 97 4.85 -8.73 6.03
CA TYR A 97 5.15 -7.33 5.76
C TYR A 97 5.92 -7.21 4.44
N LEU A 98 5.32 -6.57 3.44
CA LEU A 98 5.92 -6.34 2.12
C LEU A 98 6.22 -4.85 1.94
N GLN A 99 7.46 -4.53 1.54
CA GLN A 99 7.86 -3.17 1.18
C GLN A 99 7.86 -3.02 -0.34
N LEU A 100 7.08 -2.08 -0.87
CA LEU A 100 7.07 -1.73 -2.30
C LEU A 100 7.37 -0.25 -2.50
N ASP A 101 7.66 0.11 -3.75
CA ASP A 101 7.71 1.49 -4.23
C ASP A 101 6.36 1.89 -4.86
N SER A 102 6.15 3.19 -5.07
CA SER A 102 4.88 3.78 -5.48
C SER A 102 4.48 3.51 -6.93
N HIS A 103 5.37 3.07 -7.82
CA HIS A 103 5.09 2.88 -9.25
C HIS A 103 5.33 1.43 -9.70
N TYR A 104 4.68 0.49 -9.01
CA TYR A 104 4.83 -0.93 -9.29
C TYR A 104 3.60 -1.50 -10.02
N ARG A 105 3.81 -2.58 -10.78
CA ARG A 105 2.74 -3.36 -11.42
C ARG A 105 2.92 -4.83 -11.07
N MET A 106 1.88 -5.41 -10.49
CA MET A 106 1.89 -6.78 -10.02
C MET A 106 1.71 -7.76 -11.17
N ILE A 107 2.18 -8.98 -10.97
CA ILE A 107 1.76 -10.14 -11.76
C ILE A 107 0.41 -10.65 -11.23
N PRO A 108 -0.39 -11.37 -12.03
CA PRO A 108 -1.57 -12.07 -11.52
C PRO A 108 -1.21 -13.03 -10.39
N ASN A 109 -2.08 -13.10 -9.38
CA ASN A 109 -1.96 -13.95 -8.19
C ASN A 109 -0.67 -13.73 -7.40
N TRP A 110 -0.18 -12.49 -7.34
CA TRP A 110 1.10 -12.17 -6.69
C TRP A 110 1.13 -12.52 -5.19
N ASP A 111 -0.04 -12.54 -4.55
CA ASP A 111 -0.20 -12.83 -3.13
C ASP A 111 -0.12 -14.34 -2.85
N GLU A 112 -0.30 -15.20 -3.86
CA GLU A 112 -0.17 -16.65 -3.70
C GLU A 112 1.25 -17.03 -3.31
N GLU A 113 1.33 -17.94 -2.35
CA GLU A 113 2.54 -18.32 -1.65
C GLU A 113 3.61 -18.88 -2.60
N ARG A 114 4.74 -18.17 -2.72
CA ARG A 114 6.02 -18.70 -3.22
C ARG A 114 7.16 -18.32 -2.30
N ILE A 115 7.04 -18.70 -1.02
CA ILE A 115 8.18 -18.74 -0.11
C ILE A 115 8.71 -20.18 -0.15
N VAL A 116 9.72 -20.41 -0.99
CA VAL A 116 10.53 -21.64 -0.92
C VAL A 116 11.67 -21.34 0.06
N PRO A 117 11.96 -22.20 1.05
CA PRO A 117 13.03 -21.99 2.02
C PRO A 117 14.41 -21.77 1.38
#